data_AF-R7C722-F1
#
_entry.id   AF-R7C722-F1
#
_cell.length_a   1.000
_cell.length_b   1.000
_cell.length_c   1.000
_cell.angle_alpha   90.00
_cell.angle_beta   90.00
_cell.angle_gamma   90.00
#
_symmetry.space_group_name_H-M   'P 1'
#
loop_
_entity.id
_entity.type
_entity.pdbx_description
1 polymer ?
#
loop_
_entity_poly.entity_id
_entity_poly.type
_entity_poly.pdbx_seq_one_letter_code
_entity_poly.pdbx_strand_id
1 'polypeptide(L)'
;MRKLIQEIHNGKNIKENLKHYADIAVKTYVDYGTLEMTFSAYSLLEDEIQVLDADEKEKMLSQVKQAIGCLADESCDFAVLGEKMNHLRDEITDKMDVLTAYTDRMICYEYVLNRMELKYLSKKELSEKLAAFEEEEYMKMLEGYLFGSKDQKVALDKIRLIMGQIPVHMTKNKLFERIGEALTLYQDGDKSALDGFLYMVRTSAMLYEPKQEENQFPEILEALQTFEQTDFESLEGEKYNQLVSLLEKTAKEIHEITDFYYEVQNVVNGVYAMALILPYREKMSRIEKAGRNVWQALAQGELKEELLVPLEGSIEECVEKSSHLESILYEIRSSYKKELMETGLAGQFHDFVLVANLLSDSLFIDLSVSGEEEEKADLSYVRKCTDELVNELSKKLSQVSKPVKKAIMGLVLEKLPLTFQNSDEVLDYIRVNLMGCQDKAEKCVVLTMLADLIREEQEWT
;
A
#
# COMPACT_ATOMS: atom_id res chain seq x y z
N MET A 1 4.90 -32.12 11.09
CA MET A 1 4.16 -30.90 10.72
C MET A 1 2.94 -31.20 9.85
N ARG A 2 3.08 -31.62 8.58
CA ARG A 2 1.92 -31.89 7.68
C ARG A 2 0.82 -32.80 8.27
N LYS A 3 1.22 -33.91 8.91
CA LYS A 3 0.27 -34.82 9.59
C LYS A 3 -0.51 -34.12 10.73
N LEU A 4 0.16 -33.29 11.52
CA LEU A 4 -0.46 -32.54 12.62
C LEU A 4 -1.52 -31.57 12.08
N ILE A 5 -1.15 -30.77 11.08
CA ILE A 5 -2.06 -29.81 10.43
C ILE A 5 -3.28 -30.54 9.88
N GLN A 6 -3.07 -31.66 9.17
CA GLN A 6 -4.16 -32.46 8.63
C GLN A 6 -5.06 -33.05 9.71
N GLU A 7 -4.52 -33.46 10.86
CA GLU A 7 -5.34 -33.97 11.97
C GLU A 7 -6.18 -32.86 12.63
N ILE A 8 -5.62 -31.66 12.79
CA ILE A 8 -6.34 -30.49 13.30
C ILE A 8 -7.46 -30.11 12.34
N HIS A 9 -7.19 -30.02 11.04
CA HIS A 9 -8.20 -29.71 10.03
C HIS A 9 -9.37 -30.73 10.03
N ASN A 10 -9.06 -31.99 10.33
CA ASN A 10 -10.07 -33.06 10.42
C ASN A 10 -10.76 -33.17 11.79
N GLY A 11 -10.54 -32.24 12.72
CA GLY A 11 -11.21 -32.31 14.03
C GLY A 11 -10.67 -33.40 14.97
N LYS A 12 -9.47 -33.95 14.73
CA LYS A 12 -8.96 -35.13 15.46
C LYS A 12 -8.03 -34.74 16.60
N ASN A 13 -8.26 -35.33 17.78
CA ASN A 13 -7.44 -35.15 18.99
C ASN A 13 -7.09 -33.68 19.28
N ILE A 14 -8.05 -32.78 19.04
CA ILE A 14 -7.79 -31.33 18.95
C ILE A 14 -7.00 -30.80 20.14
N LYS A 15 -7.38 -31.12 21.38
CA LYS A 15 -6.69 -30.60 22.57
C LYS A 15 -5.20 -30.97 22.64
N GLU A 16 -4.83 -32.20 22.26
CA GLU A 16 -3.44 -32.65 22.25
C GLU A 16 -2.68 -32.04 21.07
N ASN A 17 -3.33 -32.01 19.91
CA ASN A 17 -2.76 -31.46 18.69
C ASN A 17 -2.54 -29.94 18.77
N LEU A 18 -3.41 -29.18 19.46
CA LEU A 18 -3.23 -27.74 19.71
C LEU A 18 -2.00 -27.46 20.58
N LYS A 19 -1.73 -28.30 21.60
CA LYS A 19 -0.51 -28.19 22.41
C LYS A 19 0.74 -28.47 21.56
N HIS A 20 0.70 -29.56 20.79
CA HIS A 20 1.82 -29.90 19.91
C HIS A 20 2.07 -28.84 18.83
N TYR A 21 1.01 -28.23 18.31
CA TYR A 21 1.10 -27.09 17.41
C TYR A 21 1.79 -25.91 18.10
N ALA A 22 1.36 -25.55 19.31
CA ALA A 22 1.92 -24.42 20.05
C ALA A 22 3.43 -24.58 20.29
N ASP A 23 3.89 -25.77 20.70
CA ASP A 23 5.31 -26.04 20.93
C ASP A 23 6.15 -25.83 19.65
N ILE A 24 5.63 -26.31 18.51
CA ILE A 24 6.29 -26.16 17.21
C ILE A 24 6.26 -24.68 16.78
N ALA A 25 5.13 -24.00 16.96
CA ALA A 25 4.93 -22.62 16.56
C ALA A 25 5.87 -21.67 17.32
N VAL A 26 6.00 -21.82 18.65
CA VAL A 26 6.95 -21.02 19.45
C VAL A 26 8.36 -21.15 18.91
N LYS A 27 8.83 -22.39 18.69
CA LYS A 27 10.19 -22.60 18.17
C LYS A 27 10.38 -21.99 16.79
N THR A 28 9.44 -22.23 15.88
CA THR A 28 9.52 -21.72 14.51
C THR A 28 9.49 -20.19 14.48
N TYR A 29 8.56 -19.56 15.20
CA TYR A 29 8.43 -18.10 15.22
C TYR A 29 9.59 -17.40 15.93
N VAL A 30 10.16 -17.99 16.99
CA VAL A 30 11.38 -17.46 17.61
C VAL A 30 12.54 -17.49 16.62
N ASP A 31 12.77 -18.61 15.94
CA ASP A 31 13.88 -18.74 14.97
C ASP A 31 13.66 -17.82 13.77
N TYR A 32 12.45 -17.80 13.20
CA TYR A 32 12.09 -16.97 12.06
C TYR A 32 12.16 -15.47 12.38
N GLY A 33 11.46 -15.04 13.44
CA GLY A 33 11.45 -13.64 13.87
C GLY A 33 12.83 -13.14 14.32
N THR A 34 13.69 -14.03 14.83
CA THR A 34 15.10 -13.69 15.10
C THR A 34 15.81 -13.32 13.81
N LEU A 35 15.68 -14.13 12.75
CA LEU A 35 16.37 -13.89 11.48
C LEU A 35 15.86 -12.61 10.81
N GLU A 36 14.54 -12.50 10.62
CA GLU A 36 13.90 -11.32 10.02
C GLU A 36 14.33 -10.05 10.73
N MET A 37 14.10 -9.96 12.04
CA MET A 37 14.44 -8.75 12.78
C MET A 37 15.94 -8.45 12.77
N THR A 38 16.80 -9.48 12.83
CA THR A 38 18.26 -9.26 12.76
C THR A 38 18.67 -8.63 11.44
N PHE A 39 18.21 -9.17 10.32
CA PHE A 39 18.58 -8.65 9.00
C PHE A 39 17.95 -7.29 8.73
N SER A 40 16.67 -7.08 9.07
CA SER A 40 16.04 -5.76 8.94
C SER A 40 16.73 -4.70 9.79
N ALA A 41 17.10 -5.03 11.03
CA ALA A 41 17.80 -4.09 11.91
C ALA A 41 19.24 -3.81 11.46
N TYR A 42 19.90 -4.79 10.86
CA TYR A 42 21.23 -4.60 10.30
C TYR A 42 21.15 -3.66 9.09
N SER A 43 20.25 -3.91 8.14
CA SER A 43 20.03 -3.06 6.96
C SER A 43 19.70 -1.62 7.35
N LEU A 44 18.68 -1.40 8.20
CA LEU A 44 18.29 -0.06 8.66
C LEU A 44 19.46 0.75 9.26
N LEU A 45 20.40 0.08 9.94
CA LEU A 45 21.53 0.74 10.59
C LEU A 45 22.76 0.88 9.68
N GLU A 46 22.85 0.06 8.63
CA GLU A 46 23.84 0.17 7.56
C GLU A 46 23.45 1.26 6.55
N ASP A 47 22.16 1.41 6.29
CA ASP A 47 21.64 2.32 5.27
C ASP A 47 21.79 3.80 5.69
N GLU A 48 22.51 4.57 4.86
CA GLU A 48 22.64 6.02 5.01
C GLU A 48 21.43 6.77 4.41
N ILE A 49 20.21 6.45 4.86
CA ILE A 49 19.00 7.10 4.33
C ILE A 49 19.01 8.58 4.68
N GLN A 50 19.00 9.45 3.69
CA GLN A 50 18.85 10.89 3.93
C GLN A 50 17.38 11.20 4.14
N VAL A 51 17.07 11.84 5.28
CA VAL A 51 15.74 12.34 5.60
C VAL A 51 15.87 13.82 5.89
N LEU A 52 14.93 14.65 5.41
CA LEU A 52 14.93 16.10 5.62
C LEU A 52 15.00 16.48 7.11
N ASP A 53 14.26 15.75 7.95
CA ASP A 53 14.25 15.94 9.40
C ASP A 53 15.24 14.99 10.09
N ALA A 54 16.47 15.49 10.26
CA ALA A 54 17.55 14.74 10.91
C ALA A 54 17.25 14.46 12.41
N ASP A 55 16.56 15.37 13.09
CA ASP A 55 16.25 15.25 14.52
C ASP A 55 15.19 14.15 14.75
N GLU A 56 14.14 14.13 13.92
CA GLU A 56 13.12 13.07 13.99
C GLU A 56 13.70 11.71 13.57
N LYS A 57 14.57 11.68 12.54
CA LYS A 57 15.32 10.48 12.18
C LYS A 57 16.12 9.94 13.37
N GLU A 58 16.91 10.78 14.02
CA GLU A 58 17.74 10.38 15.17
C GLU A 58 16.89 9.90 16.35
N LYS A 59 15.77 10.59 16.63
CA LYS A 59 14.80 10.17 17.66
C LYS A 59 14.28 8.75 17.38
N MET A 60 13.82 8.48 16.16
CA MET A 60 13.29 7.16 15.78
C MET A 60 14.35 6.06 15.88
N LEU A 61 15.54 6.31 15.32
CA LEU A 61 16.65 5.36 15.40
C LEU A 61 17.09 5.10 16.85
N SER A 62 17.06 6.11 17.71
CA SER A 62 17.37 5.95 19.13
C SER A 62 16.37 5.03 19.83
N GLN A 63 15.07 5.21 19.57
CA GLN A 63 14.03 4.34 20.12
C GLN A 63 14.17 2.89 19.63
N VAL A 64 14.44 2.69 18.34
CA VAL A 64 14.70 1.36 17.77
C VAL A 64 15.93 0.72 18.39
N LYS A 65 17.06 1.43 18.48
CA LYS A 65 18.29 0.90 19.13
C LYS A 65 18.05 0.52 20.58
N GLN A 66 17.31 1.33 21.33
CA GLN A 66 16.93 1.02 22.70
C GLN A 66 16.08 -0.25 22.77
N ALA A 67 15.10 -0.40 21.87
CA ALA A 67 14.23 -1.56 21.80
C ALA A 67 14.99 -2.85 21.47
N ILE A 68 15.92 -2.79 20.49
CA ILE A 68 16.84 -3.88 20.14
C ILE A 68 17.71 -4.26 21.35
N GLY A 69 18.28 -3.26 22.04
CA GLY A 69 19.10 -3.49 23.23
C GLY A 69 18.32 -4.13 24.38
N CYS A 70 17.08 -3.69 24.61
CA CYS A 70 16.17 -4.34 25.55
C CYS A 70 15.91 -5.79 25.15
N LEU A 71 15.57 -6.06 23.88
CA LEU A 71 15.27 -7.40 23.39
C LEU A 71 16.46 -8.37 23.55
N ALA A 72 17.69 -7.86 23.38
CA ALA A 72 18.91 -8.62 23.52
C ALA A 72 19.19 -9.08 24.97
N ASP A 73 18.66 -8.37 25.97
CA ASP A 73 18.76 -8.69 27.39
C ASP A 73 17.72 -9.75 27.79
N GLU A 74 18.15 -10.82 28.46
CA GLU A 74 17.24 -11.86 28.97
C GLU A 74 16.36 -11.37 30.13
N SER A 75 16.74 -10.28 30.80
CA SER A 75 15.98 -9.66 31.88
C SER A 75 14.91 -8.67 31.39
N CYS A 76 14.74 -8.54 30.08
CA CYS A 76 13.76 -7.66 29.46
C CYS A 76 12.34 -7.97 29.94
N ASP A 77 11.59 -6.92 30.27
CA ASP A 77 10.14 -7.02 30.41
C ASP A 77 9.51 -6.94 29.01
N PHE A 78 9.25 -8.12 28.43
CA PHE A 78 8.69 -8.23 27.08
C PHE A 78 7.27 -7.64 26.98
N ALA A 79 6.49 -7.60 28.05
CA ALA A 79 5.16 -6.98 28.01
C ALA A 79 5.28 -5.47 27.82
N VAL A 80 6.14 -4.83 28.62
CA VAL A 80 6.43 -3.39 28.49
C VAL A 80 7.08 -3.05 27.14
N LEU A 81 7.96 -3.92 26.63
CA LEU A 81 8.54 -3.75 25.30
C LEU A 81 7.47 -3.84 24.20
N GLY A 82 6.58 -4.84 24.29
CA GLY A 82 5.48 -5.01 23.34
C GLY A 82 4.55 -3.80 23.29
N GLU A 83 4.13 -3.28 24.44
CA GLU A 83 3.30 -2.06 24.51
C GLU A 83 4.00 -0.85 23.86
N LYS A 84 5.30 -0.66 24.14
CA LYS A 84 6.09 0.41 23.51
C LYS A 84 6.18 0.26 22.00
N MET A 85 6.42 -0.96 21.50
CA MET A 85 6.51 -1.20 20.06
C MET A 85 5.16 -1.06 19.37
N ASN A 86 4.05 -1.44 20.03
CA ASN A 86 2.72 -1.19 19.51
C ASN A 86 2.45 0.31 19.35
N HIS A 87 2.78 1.13 20.36
CA HIS A 87 2.64 2.58 20.27
C HIS A 87 3.53 3.21 19.19
N LEU A 88 4.79 2.77 19.08
CA LEU A 88 5.70 3.27 18.06
C LEU A 88 5.23 2.89 16.65
N ARG A 89 4.73 1.67 16.47
CA ARG A 89 4.08 1.22 15.25
C ARG A 89 2.88 2.10 14.88
N ASP A 90 2.02 2.42 15.85
CA ASP A 90 0.87 3.29 15.61
C ASP A 90 1.32 4.70 15.17
N GLU A 91 2.35 5.27 15.82
CA GLU A 91 2.94 6.57 15.43
C GLU A 91 3.48 6.56 13.99
N ILE A 92 4.18 5.49 13.59
CA ILE A 92 4.72 5.35 12.23
C ILE A 92 3.59 5.12 11.22
N THR A 93 2.59 4.31 11.56
CA THR A 93 1.42 4.06 10.71
C THR A 93 0.64 5.36 10.46
N ASP A 94 0.42 6.18 11.48
CA ASP A 94 -0.24 7.48 11.33
C ASP A 94 0.54 8.43 10.41
N LYS A 95 1.88 8.44 10.50
CA LYS A 95 2.75 9.24 9.60
C LYS A 95 2.68 8.75 8.15
N MET A 96 2.68 7.44 7.96
CA MET A 96 2.54 6.82 6.64
C MET A 96 1.18 7.07 6.02
N ASP A 97 0.11 7.11 6.81
CA ASP A 97 -1.22 7.51 6.36
C ASP A 97 -1.24 8.95 5.82
N VAL A 98 -0.56 9.88 6.52
CA VAL A 98 -0.39 11.27 6.06
C VAL A 98 0.41 11.35 4.75
N LEU A 99 1.56 10.65 4.67
CA LEU A 99 2.39 10.64 3.46
C LEU A 99 1.66 10.01 2.26
N THR A 100 0.89 8.96 2.50
CA THR A 100 0.04 8.32 1.48
C THR A 100 -1.00 9.32 0.97
N ALA A 101 -1.74 9.98 1.88
CA ALA A 101 -2.72 11.00 1.50
C ALA A 101 -2.10 12.17 0.72
N TYR A 102 -0.89 12.61 1.08
CA TYR A 102 -0.16 13.63 0.34
C TYR A 102 0.26 13.14 -1.05
N THR A 103 0.75 11.91 -1.16
CA THR A 103 1.09 11.27 -2.44
C THR A 103 -0.10 11.22 -3.38
N ASP A 104 -1.26 10.80 -2.89
CA ASP A 104 -2.48 10.69 -3.69
C ASP A 104 -2.97 12.07 -4.20
N ARG A 105 -2.83 13.11 -3.38
CA ARG A 105 -3.09 14.50 -3.80
C ARG A 105 -2.07 14.97 -4.86
N MET A 106 -0.80 14.62 -4.70
CA MET A 106 0.26 14.94 -5.66
C MET A 106 0.04 14.26 -7.02
N ILE A 107 -0.39 13.00 -7.04
CA ILE A 107 -0.77 12.27 -8.28
C ILE A 107 -1.88 13.03 -9.03
N CYS A 108 -2.84 13.62 -8.31
CA CYS A 108 -3.86 14.45 -8.95
C CYS A 108 -3.27 15.71 -9.60
N TYR A 109 -2.30 16.37 -8.98
CA TYR A 109 -1.66 17.55 -9.57
C TYR A 109 -0.69 17.20 -10.69
N GLU A 110 0.01 16.07 -10.59
CA GLU A 110 0.79 15.48 -11.67
C GLU A 110 -0.09 15.27 -12.90
N TYR A 111 -1.26 14.65 -12.73
CA TYR A 111 -2.22 14.49 -13.82
C TYR A 111 -2.54 15.84 -14.47
N VAL A 112 -2.83 16.87 -13.67
CA VAL A 112 -3.14 18.22 -14.18
C VAL A 112 -1.97 18.78 -14.99
N LEU A 113 -0.75 18.75 -14.45
CA LEU A 113 0.45 19.28 -15.09
C LEU A 113 0.76 18.53 -16.40
N ASN A 114 0.66 17.20 -16.41
CA ASN A 114 0.85 16.40 -17.61
C ASN A 114 -0.07 16.89 -18.74
N ARG A 115 -1.36 17.17 -18.46
CA ARG A 115 -2.29 17.70 -19.48
C ARG A 115 -2.02 19.14 -19.93
N MET A 116 -1.09 19.82 -19.28
CA MET A 116 -0.71 21.19 -19.60
C MET A 116 0.63 21.29 -20.34
N GLU A 117 1.46 20.25 -20.32
CA GLU A 117 2.81 20.22 -20.87
C GLU A 117 2.90 20.86 -22.27
N LEU A 118 2.02 20.43 -23.18
CA LEU A 118 2.06 20.87 -24.58
C LEU A 118 1.21 22.12 -24.88
N LYS A 119 0.57 22.73 -23.88
CA LYS A 119 -0.25 23.95 -24.07
C LYS A 119 0.58 25.17 -24.47
N TYR A 120 1.87 25.17 -24.12
CA TYR A 120 2.78 26.28 -24.36
C TYR A 120 3.48 26.22 -25.72
N LEU A 121 3.28 25.14 -26.49
CA LEU A 121 3.80 25.02 -27.85
C LEU A 121 3.01 25.89 -28.83
N SER A 122 3.67 26.30 -29.91
CA SER A 122 2.97 26.95 -31.01
C SER A 122 2.02 25.96 -31.71
N LYS A 123 0.96 26.49 -32.34
CA LYS A 123 0.02 25.66 -33.13
C LYS A 123 0.69 24.83 -34.21
N LYS A 124 1.82 25.32 -34.76
CA LYS A 124 2.58 24.63 -35.79
C LYS A 124 3.30 23.42 -35.19
N GLU A 125 4.06 23.61 -34.12
CA GLU A 125 4.77 22.53 -33.42
C GLU A 125 3.81 21.44 -32.93
N LEU A 126 2.66 21.85 -32.37
CA LEU A 126 1.64 20.90 -31.91
C LEU A 126 1.03 20.08 -33.07
N SER A 127 0.82 20.71 -34.23
CA SER A 127 0.31 20.01 -35.41
C SER A 127 1.35 19.05 -36.00
N GLU A 128 2.63 19.41 -35.96
CA GLU A 128 3.74 18.55 -36.37
C GLU A 128 3.89 17.32 -35.47
N LYS A 129 3.79 17.51 -34.14
CA LYS A 129 3.77 16.39 -33.18
C LYS A 129 2.57 15.47 -33.39
N LEU A 130 1.37 16.02 -33.57
CA LEU A 130 0.16 15.22 -33.82
C LEU A 130 0.23 14.45 -35.14
N ALA A 131 0.90 14.98 -36.17
CA ALA A 131 1.06 14.30 -37.45
C ALA A 131 1.91 13.02 -37.37
N ALA A 132 2.68 12.83 -36.29
CA ALA A 132 3.40 11.58 -36.03
C ALA A 132 2.47 10.43 -35.60
N PHE A 133 1.24 10.72 -35.20
CA PHE A 133 0.26 9.74 -34.77
C PHE A 133 -0.79 9.53 -35.86
N GLU A 134 -0.54 8.56 -36.74
CA GLU A 134 -1.55 8.09 -37.70
C GLU A 134 -2.60 7.26 -36.93
N GLU A 135 -3.88 7.61 -37.10
CA GLU A 135 -4.95 7.13 -36.21
C GLU A 135 -5.15 5.61 -36.31
N GLU A 136 -5.15 5.05 -37.52
CA GLU A 136 -5.38 3.62 -37.72
C GLU A 136 -4.18 2.77 -37.25
N GLU A 137 -2.96 3.23 -37.50
CA GLU A 137 -1.74 2.60 -36.98
C GLU A 137 -1.70 2.65 -35.44
N TYR A 138 -2.08 3.80 -34.86
CA TYR A 138 -2.09 3.97 -33.41
C TYR A 138 -3.16 3.10 -32.73
N MET A 139 -4.36 3.03 -33.30
CA MET A 139 -5.42 2.17 -32.77
C MET A 139 -5.04 0.69 -32.83
N LYS A 140 -4.34 0.24 -33.89
CA LYS A 140 -3.80 -1.13 -33.96
C LYS A 140 -2.73 -1.39 -32.92
N MET A 141 -1.84 -0.42 -32.66
CA MET A 141 -0.84 -0.53 -31.60
C MET A 141 -1.52 -0.71 -30.23
N LEU A 142 -2.54 0.10 -29.94
CA LEU A 142 -3.32 0.00 -28.70
C LEU A 142 -4.06 -1.33 -28.58
N GLU A 143 -4.70 -1.80 -29.64
CA GLU A 143 -5.39 -3.10 -29.67
C GLU A 143 -4.41 -4.23 -29.35
N GLY A 144 -3.23 -4.23 -30.00
CA GLY A 144 -2.17 -5.20 -29.73
C GLY A 144 -1.67 -5.15 -28.29
N TYR A 145 -1.56 -3.96 -27.70
CA TYR A 145 -1.15 -3.79 -26.31
C TYR A 145 -2.20 -4.31 -25.31
N LEU A 146 -3.46 -3.90 -25.49
CA LEU A 146 -4.57 -4.20 -24.57
C LEU A 146 -4.93 -5.69 -24.59
N PHE A 147 -4.95 -6.31 -25.77
CA PHE A 147 -5.46 -7.66 -25.97
C PHE A 147 -4.38 -8.67 -26.37
N GLY A 148 -3.11 -8.26 -26.40
CA GLY A 148 -1.99 -9.16 -26.71
C GLY A 148 -1.63 -10.13 -25.59
N SER A 149 -2.01 -9.83 -24.34
CA SER A 149 -1.78 -10.73 -23.19
C SER A 149 -2.75 -11.90 -23.20
N LYS A 150 -2.23 -13.11 -22.92
CA LYS A 150 -3.08 -14.30 -22.68
C LYS A 150 -3.70 -14.30 -21.29
N ASP A 151 -3.19 -13.49 -20.37
CA ASP A 151 -3.70 -13.35 -19.02
C ASP A 151 -4.80 -12.27 -19.00
N GLN A 152 -6.03 -12.70 -18.68
CA GLN A 152 -7.19 -11.80 -18.61
C GLN A 152 -7.06 -10.73 -17.53
N LYS A 153 -6.38 -11.02 -16.43
CA LYS A 153 -6.19 -10.07 -15.33
C LYS A 153 -5.25 -8.95 -15.76
N VAL A 154 -4.13 -9.33 -16.38
CA VAL A 154 -3.19 -8.37 -16.99
C VAL A 154 -3.87 -7.53 -18.06
N ALA A 155 -4.69 -8.13 -18.92
CA ALA A 155 -5.45 -7.38 -19.93
C ALA A 155 -6.42 -6.37 -19.30
N LEU A 156 -7.12 -6.74 -18.22
CA LEU A 156 -8.02 -5.85 -17.49
C LEU A 156 -7.28 -4.68 -16.82
N ASP A 157 -6.12 -4.95 -16.23
CA ASP A 157 -5.30 -3.91 -15.59
C ASP A 157 -4.77 -2.91 -16.62
N LYS A 158 -4.34 -3.39 -17.80
CA LYS A 158 -3.99 -2.53 -18.93
C LYS A 158 -5.15 -1.66 -19.40
N ILE A 159 -6.35 -2.23 -19.51
CA ILE A 159 -7.54 -1.44 -19.88
C ILE A 159 -7.79 -0.36 -18.83
N ARG A 160 -7.77 -0.70 -17.52
CA ARG A 160 -7.97 0.29 -16.44
C ARG A 160 -6.95 1.43 -16.52
N LEU A 161 -5.68 1.10 -16.68
CA LEU A 161 -4.59 2.07 -16.79
C LEU A 161 -4.81 3.04 -17.96
N ILE A 162 -5.10 2.52 -19.16
CA ILE A 162 -5.38 3.38 -20.33
C ILE A 162 -6.64 4.23 -20.09
N MET A 163 -7.69 3.65 -19.50
CA MET A 163 -8.95 4.36 -19.24
C MET A 163 -8.78 5.55 -18.30
N GLY A 164 -7.90 5.46 -17.29
CA GLY A 164 -7.54 6.60 -16.44
C GLY A 164 -6.87 7.75 -17.21
N GLN A 165 -6.14 7.43 -18.29
CA GLN A 165 -5.43 8.41 -19.10
C GLN A 165 -6.28 9.05 -20.21
N ILE A 166 -7.40 8.46 -20.62
CA ILE A 166 -8.22 9.02 -21.70
C ILE A 166 -8.85 10.35 -21.25
N PRO A 167 -8.90 11.40 -22.11
CA PRO A 167 -9.56 12.65 -21.79
C PRO A 167 -11.00 12.46 -21.32
N VAL A 168 -11.33 13.04 -20.17
CA VAL A 168 -12.66 12.90 -19.57
C VAL A 168 -13.66 13.81 -20.27
N HIS A 169 -14.55 13.21 -21.07
CA HIS A 169 -15.65 13.88 -21.76
C HIS A 169 -17.03 13.53 -21.18
N MET A 170 -17.11 13.34 -19.86
CA MET A 170 -18.38 13.08 -19.17
C MET A 170 -18.76 14.18 -18.18
N THR A 171 -20.06 14.25 -17.86
CA THR A 171 -20.55 15.15 -16.82
C THR A 171 -20.33 14.54 -15.43
N LYS A 172 -20.31 15.37 -14.39
CA LYS A 172 -20.23 14.88 -13.00
C LYS A 172 -21.39 13.94 -12.65
N ASN A 173 -22.59 14.19 -13.18
CA ASN A 173 -23.76 13.34 -12.93
C ASN A 173 -23.55 11.96 -13.56
N LYS A 174 -22.93 11.89 -14.75
CA LYS A 174 -22.64 10.60 -15.37
C LYS A 174 -21.59 9.80 -14.60
N LEU A 175 -20.62 10.48 -13.98
CA LEU A 175 -19.69 9.85 -13.05
C LEU A 175 -20.43 9.30 -11.82
N PHE A 176 -21.33 10.07 -11.22
CA PHE A 176 -22.08 9.64 -10.03
C PHE A 176 -22.98 8.44 -10.32
N GLU A 177 -23.60 8.37 -11.50
CA GLU A 177 -24.32 7.17 -11.95
C GLU A 177 -23.41 5.94 -11.97
N ARG A 178 -22.22 6.05 -12.57
CA ARG A 178 -21.26 4.94 -12.64
C ARG A 178 -20.76 4.51 -11.26
N ILE A 179 -20.53 5.47 -10.36
CA ILE A 179 -20.17 5.17 -8.97
C ILE A 179 -21.32 4.40 -8.30
N GLY A 180 -22.56 4.88 -8.42
CA GLY A 180 -23.73 4.21 -7.88
C GLY A 180 -23.86 2.77 -8.40
N GLU A 181 -23.73 2.58 -9.71
CA GLU A 181 -23.71 1.25 -10.35
C GLU A 181 -22.59 0.36 -9.78
N ALA A 182 -21.37 0.89 -9.63
CA ALA A 182 -20.25 0.15 -9.07
C ALA A 182 -20.49 -0.29 -7.62
N LEU A 183 -21.07 0.57 -6.78
CA LEU A 183 -21.35 0.23 -5.38
C LEU A 183 -22.41 -0.87 -5.25
N THR A 184 -23.34 -1.01 -6.22
CA THR A 184 -24.32 -2.11 -6.18
C THR A 184 -23.67 -3.50 -6.29
N LEU A 185 -22.45 -3.61 -6.84
CA LEU A 185 -21.73 -4.87 -6.95
C LEU A 185 -21.31 -5.45 -5.58
N TYR A 186 -21.28 -4.61 -4.54
CA TYR A 186 -20.94 -5.01 -3.18
C TYR A 186 -22.17 -5.40 -2.34
N GLN A 187 -23.38 -5.29 -2.90
CA GLN A 187 -24.60 -5.67 -2.18
C GLN A 187 -24.55 -7.15 -1.79
N ASP A 188 -24.90 -7.43 -0.52
CA ASP A 188 -24.91 -8.76 0.08
C ASP A 188 -23.51 -9.42 0.24
N GLY A 189 -22.44 -8.71 -0.16
CA GLY A 189 -21.03 -9.04 0.12
C GLY A 189 -20.55 -8.46 1.45
N ASP A 190 -19.24 -8.45 1.67
CA ASP A 190 -18.65 -8.04 2.97
C ASP A 190 -18.55 -6.52 3.07
N LYS A 191 -18.93 -5.95 4.24
CA LYS A 191 -18.82 -4.51 4.48
C LYS A 191 -17.39 -4.00 4.34
N SER A 192 -16.40 -4.76 4.83
CA SER A 192 -14.98 -4.42 4.74
C SER A 192 -14.52 -4.25 3.29
N ALA A 193 -15.02 -5.08 2.36
CA ALA A 193 -14.71 -4.96 0.94
C ALA A 193 -15.29 -3.66 0.34
N LEU A 194 -16.51 -3.29 0.73
CA LEU A 194 -17.12 -2.01 0.33
C LEU A 194 -16.36 -0.82 0.93
N ASP A 195 -15.98 -0.90 2.21
CA ASP A 195 -15.24 0.16 2.89
C ASP A 195 -13.86 0.39 2.27
N GLY A 196 -13.16 -0.70 1.90
CA GLY A 196 -11.91 -0.63 1.15
C GLY A 196 -12.06 0.02 -0.23
N PHE A 197 -13.16 -0.29 -0.94
CA PHE A 197 -13.47 0.37 -2.21
C PHE A 197 -13.78 1.87 -2.04
N LEU A 198 -14.55 2.23 -1.02
CA LEU A 198 -14.86 3.62 -0.69
C LEU A 198 -13.59 4.40 -0.35
N TYR A 199 -12.69 3.82 0.44
CA TYR A 199 -11.38 4.39 0.75
C TYR A 199 -10.61 4.71 -0.54
N MET A 200 -10.47 3.72 -1.44
CA MET A 200 -9.77 3.88 -2.71
C MET A 200 -10.34 5.03 -3.57
N VAL A 201 -11.67 5.17 -3.64
CA VAL A 201 -12.33 6.26 -4.37
C VAL A 201 -12.12 7.60 -3.70
N ARG A 202 -12.24 7.68 -2.37
CA ARG A 202 -12.05 8.93 -1.61
C ARG A 202 -10.63 9.47 -1.74
N THR A 203 -9.65 8.59 -1.62
CA THR A 203 -8.24 8.91 -1.78
C THR A 203 -7.95 9.42 -3.19
N SER A 204 -8.38 8.70 -4.23
CA SER A 204 -8.24 9.13 -5.64
C SER A 204 -8.93 10.46 -5.96
N ALA A 205 -9.94 10.83 -5.17
CA ALA A 205 -10.70 12.06 -5.33
C ALA A 205 -10.22 13.23 -4.46
N MET A 206 -9.12 13.06 -3.72
CA MET A 206 -8.63 14.02 -2.72
C MET A 206 -9.71 14.41 -1.69
N LEU A 207 -10.49 13.42 -1.27
CA LEU A 207 -11.52 13.52 -0.21
C LEU A 207 -11.04 12.94 1.12
N TYR A 208 -10.02 12.07 1.09
CA TYR A 208 -9.49 11.46 2.30
C TYR A 208 -8.68 12.49 3.11
N GLU A 209 -8.99 12.56 4.41
CA GLU A 209 -8.31 13.39 5.39
C GLU A 209 -7.76 12.46 6.49
N PRO A 210 -6.42 12.31 6.60
CA PRO A 210 -5.80 11.48 7.62
C PRO A 210 -6.05 12.07 9.01
N LYS A 211 -6.15 11.20 10.02
CA LYS A 211 -6.55 11.60 11.39
C LYS A 211 -5.60 12.62 12.04
N GLN A 212 -4.31 12.59 11.67
CA GLN A 212 -3.25 13.41 12.26
C GLN A 212 -2.53 14.29 11.22
N GLU A 213 -3.26 14.88 10.26
CA GLU A 213 -2.66 15.75 9.23
C GLU A 213 -1.95 16.99 9.83
N GLU A 214 -2.52 17.58 10.89
CA GLU A 214 -2.04 18.85 11.42
C GLU A 214 -0.60 18.77 11.97
N ASN A 215 0.28 19.62 11.41
CA ASN A 215 1.69 19.78 11.78
C ASN A 215 2.64 18.66 11.33
N GLN A 216 2.19 17.70 10.52
CA GLN A 216 3.06 16.69 9.93
C GLN A 216 3.57 17.12 8.55
N PHE A 217 4.89 17.02 8.36
CA PHE A 217 5.61 17.31 7.11
C PHE A 217 5.23 18.68 6.49
N PRO A 218 5.54 19.80 7.18
CA PRO A 218 5.07 21.13 6.78
C PRO A 218 5.54 21.57 5.40
N GLU A 219 6.73 21.16 4.96
CA GLU A 219 7.27 21.49 3.63
C GLU A 219 6.45 20.86 2.50
N ILE A 220 6.01 19.60 2.69
CA ILE A 220 5.15 18.89 1.72
C ILE A 220 3.75 19.52 1.72
N LEU A 221 3.23 19.86 2.90
CA LEU A 221 1.94 20.54 3.01
C LEU A 221 1.96 21.93 2.34
N GLU A 222 3.04 22.70 2.48
CA GLU A 222 3.21 23.98 1.80
C GLU A 222 3.26 23.82 0.27
N ALA A 223 3.94 22.77 -0.22
CA ALA A 223 3.94 22.42 -1.64
C ALA A 223 2.52 22.10 -2.14
N LEU A 224 1.77 21.27 -1.42
CA LEU A 224 0.36 20.94 -1.73
C LEU A 224 -0.53 22.18 -1.75
N GLN A 225 -0.40 23.07 -0.76
CA GLN A 225 -1.13 24.33 -0.71
C GLN A 225 -0.81 25.23 -1.91
N THR A 226 0.43 25.22 -2.39
CA THR A 226 0.83 25.93 -3.62
C THR A 226 0.05 25.41 -4.83
N PHE A 227 -0.12 24.09 -4.96
CA PHE A 227 -0.94 23.51 -6.03
C PHE A 227 -2.43 23.84 -5.87
N GLU A 228 -2.98 23.73 -4.65
CA GLU A 228 -4.40 24.03 -4.37
C GLU A 228 -4.80 25.47 -4.72
N GLN A 229 -3.89 26.42 -4.48
CA GLN A 229 -4.11 27.84 -4.71
C GLN A 229 -3.80 28.27 -6.16
N THR A 230 -3.26 27.37 -6.99
CA THR A 230 -2.87 27.68 -8.36
C THR A 230 -4.10 27.76 -9.28
N ASP A 231 -4.20 28.85 -10.05
CA ASP A 231 -5.13 28.93 -11.18
C ASP A 231 -4.57 28.21 -12.42
N PHE A 232 -4.90 26.94 -12.54
CA PHE A 232 -4.52 26.11 -13.68
C PHE A 232 -5.22 26.51 -15.00
N GLU A 233 -6.27 27.33 -14.97
CA GLU A 233 -6.95 27.75 -16.21
C GLU A 233 -6.17 28.85 -16.94
N SER A 234 -5.46 29.70 -16.20
CA SER A 234 -4.64 30.79 -16.73
C SER A 234 -3.15 30.65 -16.43
N LEU A 235 -2.66 29.42 -16.27
CA LEU A 235 -1.26 29.15 -15.90
C LEU A 235 -0.28 29.54 -17.02
N GLU A 236 0.71 30.37 -16.68
CA GLU A 236 1.79 30.76 -17.58
C GLU A 236 2.91 29.71 -17.64
N GLY A 237 3.64 29.66 -18.76
CA GLY A 237 4.67 28.63 -19.00
C GLY A 237 5.83 28.65 -17.99
N GLU A 238 6.24 29.83 -17.51
CA GLU A 238 7.28 29.92 -16.47
C GLU A 238 6.78 29.32 -15.14
N LYS A 239 5.55 29.65 -14.74
CA LYS A 239 4.94 29.11 -13.52
C LYS A 239 4.68 27.60 -13.64
N TYR A 240 4.31 27.12 -14.83
CA TYR A 240 4.21 25.69 -15.12
C TYR A 240 5.53 24.96 -14.82
N ASN A 241 6.65 25.44 -15.36
CA ASN A 241 7.96 24.82 -15.12
C ASN A 241 8.33 24.82 -13.62
N GLN A 242 8.01 25.91 -12.90
CA GLN A 242 8.21 25.97 -11.44
C GLN A 242 7.39 24.91 -10.70
N LEU A 243 6.14 24.69 -11.11
CA LEU A 243 5.26 23.69 -10.50
C LEU A 243 5.71 22.25 -10.82
N VAL A 244 6.22 21.99 -12.03
CA VAL A 244 6.83 20.69 -12.37
C VAL A 244 8.04 20.41 -11.49
N SER A 245 8.97 21.36 -11.36
CA SER A 245 10.13 21.19 -10.49
C SER A 245 9.75 21.05 -9.01
N LEU A 246 8.70 21.75 -8.56
CA LEU A 246 8.17 21.58 -7.21
C LEU A 246 7.58 20.18 -7.01
N LEU A 247 6.84 19.66 -8.00
CA LEU A 247 6.26 18.32 -7.99
C LEU A 247 7.34 17.26 -7.87
N GLU A 248 8.36 17.31 -8.74
CA GLU A 248 9.50 16.37 -8.75
C GLU A 248 10.25 16.39 -7.42
N LYS A 249 10.55 17.59 -6.91
CA LYS A 249 11.23 17.76 -5.62
C LYS A 249 10.41 17.14 -4.49
N THR A 250 9.12 17.49 -4.40
CA THR A 250 8.23 17.02 -3.33
C THR A 250 8.00 15.50 -3.41
N ALA A 251 7.87 14.94 -4.61
CA ALA A 251 7.75 13.49 -4.80
C ALA A 251 9.00 12.74 -4.33
N LYS A 252 10.18 13.29 -4.64
CA LYS A 252 11.45 12.75 -4.13
C LYS A 252 11.52 12.79 -2.61
N GLU A 253 11.13 13.91 -2.00
CA GLU A 253 11.09 14.07 -0.54
C GLU A 253 10.13 13.07 0.12
N ILE A 254 8.92 12.90 -0.42
CA ILE A 254 7.96 11.89 0.05
C ILE A 254 8.58 10.49 0.00
N HIS A 255 9.24 10.14 -1.10
CA HIS A 255 9.84 8.82 -1.28
C HIS A 255 10.95 8.54 -0.27
N GLU A 256 11.89 9.48 -0.07
CA GLU A 256 12.98 9.34 0.91
C GLU A 256 12.45 9.17 2.34
N ILE A 257 11.41 9.93 2.70
CA ILE A 257 10.77 9.83 4.02
C ILE A 257 10.01 8.50 4.18
N THR A 258 9.30 8.07 3.12
CA THR A 258 8.52 6.83 3.12
C THR A 258 9.43 5.61 3.26
N ASP A 259 10.53 5.57 2.52
CA ASP A 259 11.52 4.48 2.58
C ASP A 259 12.08 4.35 4.01
N PHE A 260 12.42 5.48 4.65
CA PHE A 260 12.87 5.48 6.04
C PHE A 260 11.83 4.88 7.01
N TYR A 261 10.57 5.34 6.95
CA TYR A 261 9.53 4.81 7.83
C TYR A 261 9.19 3.36 7.54
N TYR A 262 9.32 2.90 6.29
CA TYR A 262 9.14 1.50 5.91
C TYR A 262 10.16 0.60 6.61
N GLU A 263 11.45 0.97 6.57
CA GLU A 263 12.51 0.19 7.22
C GLU A 263 12.38 0.21 8.75
N VAL A 264 12.08 1.37 9.34
CA VAL A 264 11.84 1.49 10.79
C VAL A 264 10.66 0.61 11.19
N GLN A 265 9.55 0.65 10.46
CA GLN A 265 8.37 -0.18 10.74
C GLN A 265 8.70 -1.67 10.68
N ASN A 266 9.53 -2.10 9.74
CA ASN A 266 9.96 -3.49 9.62
C ASN A 266 10.67 -3.97 10.91
N VAL A 267 11.61 -3.16 11.42
CA VAL A 267 12.31 -3.47 12.67
C VAL A 267 11.38 -3.42 13.87
N VAL A 268 10.51 -2.41 13.96
CA VAL A 268 9.53 -2.29 15.05
C VAL A 268 8.59 -3.49 15.08
N ASN A 269 8.09 -3.93 13.92
CA ASN A 269 7.27 -5.14 13.81
C ASN A 269 8.04 -6.39 14.27
N GLY A 270 9.29 -6.54 13.85
CA GLY A 270 10.15 -7.64 14.28
C GLY A 270 10.35 -7.66 15.79
N VAL A 271 10.68 -6.53 16.41
CA VAL A 271 10.84 -6.43 17.87
C VAL A 271 9.51 -6.72 18.59
N TYR A 272 8.38 -6.22 18.07
CA TYR A 272 7.07 -6.48 18.64
C TYR A 272 6.71 -7.96 18.58
N ALA A 273 6.90 -8.61 17.43
CA ALA A 273 6.68 -10.04 17.26
C ALA A 273 7.53 -10.86 18.24
N MET A 274 8.80 -10.47 18.40
CA MET A 274 9.71 -11.13 19.35
C MET A 274 9.26 -10.94 20.81
N ALA A 275 8.80 -9.74 21.18
CA ALA A 275 8.25 -9.46 22.50
C ALA A 275 7.00 -10.31 22.82
N LEU A 276 6.16 -10.60 21.82
CA LEU A 276 4.98 -11.46 21.98
C LEU A 276 5.35 -12.95 22.12
N ILE A 277 6.35 -13.44 21.37
CA ILE A 277 6.63 -14.88 21.30
C ILE A 277 7.64 -15.38 22.34
N LEU A 278 8.63 -14.56 22.73
CA LEU A 278 9.68 -14.95 23.68
C LEU A 278 9.17 -15.34 25.08
N PRO A 279 8.06 -14.81 25.62
CA PRO A 279 7.50 -15.27 26.89
C PRO A 279 7.13 -16.76 26.90
N TYR A 280 6.80 -17.34 25.74
CA TYR A 280 6.43 -18.75 25.60
C TYR A 280 7.64 -19.67 25.39
N ARG A 281 8.83 -19.12 25.18
CA ARG A 281 10.04 -19.87 24.86
C ARG A 281 10.60 -20.56 26.10
N GLU A 282 10.66 -21.90 26.06
CA GLU A 282 11.27 -22.70 27.14
C GLU A 282 12.80 -22.76 27.06
N LYS A 283 13.36 -22.85 25.84
CA LYS A 283 14.80 -23.02 25.63
C LYS A 283 15.31 -22.19 24.46
N MET A 284 16.43 -21.51 24.67
CA MET A 284 17.13 -20.74 23.65
C MET A 284 17.67 -21.64 22.54
N SER A 285 17.37 -21.28 21.29
CA SER A 285 17.89 -21.96 20.10
C SER A 285 19.30 -21.45 19.74
N ARG A 286 19.94 -22.08 18.74
CA ARG A 286 21.22 -21.58 18.23
C ARG A 286 21.05 -20.28 17.42
N ILE A 287 19.96 -20.18 16.67
CA ILE A 287 19.62 -19.01 15.86
C ILE A 287 19.33 -17.83 16.78
N GLU A 288 18.46 -18.01 17.78
CA GLU A 288 18.15 -16.97 18.77
C GLU A 288 19.41 -16.46 19.47
N LYS A 289 20.30 -17.37 19.89
CA LYS A 289 21.56 -17.00 20.54
C LYS A 289 22.47 -16.17 19.63
N ALA A 290 22.57 -16.55 18.35
CA ALA A 290 23.37 -15.81 17.38
C ALA A 290 22.76 -14.43 17.10
N GLY A 291 21.45 -14.35 16.87
CA GLY A 291 20.73 -13.08 16.66
C GLY A 291 20.89 -12.13 17.85
N ARG A 292 20.75 -12.61 19.09
CA ARG A 292 21.00 -11.80 20.30
C ARG A 292 22.40 -11.18 20.34
N ASN A 293 23.43 -11.89 19.89
CA ASN A 293 24.78 -11.31 19.83
C ASN A 293 24.85 -10.17 18.81
N VAL A 294 24.16 -10.30 17.67
CA VAL A 294 24.05 -9.23 16.67
C VAL A 294 23.31 -8.04 17.28
N TRP A 295 22.16 -8.26 17.93
CA TRP A 295 21.36 -7.20 18.57
C TRP A 295 22.15 -6.41 19.60
N GLN A 296 23.00 -7.08 20.39
CA GLN A 296 23.90 -6.41 21.35
C GLN A 296 24.89 -5.46 20.66
N ALA A 297 25.43 -5.84 19.50
CA ALA A 297 26.32 -5.00 18.71
C ALA A 297 25.55 -3.83 18.08
N LEU A 298 24.40 -4.11 17.46
CA LEU A 298 23.54 -3.09 16.83
C LEU A 298 23.05 -2.03 17.82
N ALA A 299 22.67 -2.43 19.04
CA ALA A 299 22.26 -1.52 20.10
C ALA A 299 23.38 -0.57 20.54
N GLN A 300 24.65 -0.95 20.34
CA GLN A 300 25.84 -0.13 20.59
C GLN A 300 26.26 0.69 19.36
N GLY A 301 25.55 0.55 18.24
CA GLY A 301 25.88 1.18 16.96
C GLY A 301 27.03 0.49 16.22
N GLU A 302 27.31 -0.78 16.52
CA GLU A 302 28.37 -1.56 15.88
C GLU A 302 27.80 -2.49 14.82
N LEU A 303 28.23 -2.31 13.57
CA LEU A 303 27.94 -3.20 12.44
C LEU A 303 29.10 -4.20 12.28
N LYS A 304 28.86 -5.46 12.62
CA LYS A 304 29.86 -6.55 12.58
C LYS A 304 29.35 -7.71 11.75
N GLU A 305 29.74 -7.72 10.48
CA GLU A 305 29.34 -8.74 9.49
C GLU A 305 29.70 -10.16 9.96
N GLU A 306 30.80 -10.34 10.69
CA GLU A 306 31.21 -11.65 11.22
C GLU A 306 30.20 -12.27 12.19
N LEU A 307 29.32 -11.47 12.81
CA LEU A 307 28.27 -11.95 13.69
C LEU A 307 27.07 -12.51 12.92
N LEU A 308 26.94 -12.21 11.62
CA LEU A 308 25.86 -12.70 10.75
C LEU A 308 26.14 -14.11 10.22
N VAL A 309 27.41 -14.51 10.08
CA VAL A 309 27.82 -15.82 9.54
C VAL A 309 27.06 -17.02 10.14
N PRO A 310 26.80 -17.10 11.47
CA PRO A 310 26.06 -18.22 12.05
C PRO A 310 24.57 -18.28 11.67
N LEU A 311 24.02 -17.23 11.07
CA LEU A 311 22.61 -17.09 10.69
C LEU A 311 22.37 -17.42 9.21
N GLU A 312 23.42 -17.42 8.39
CA GLU A 312 23.34 -17.66 6.94
C GLU A 312 22.68 -19.01 6.60
N GLY A 313 21.85 -19.02 5.54
CA GLY A 313 21.19 -20.21 5.01
C GLY A 313 20.17 -20.87 5.95
N SER A 314 19.73 -20.16 6.99
CA SER A 314 18.74 -20.64 7.96
C SER A 314 17.31 -20.12 7.70
N ILE A 315 17.16 -19.11 6.83
CA ILE A 315 15.89 -18.42 6.63
C ILE A 315 14.88 -19.29 5.87
N GLU A 316 15.30 -20.01 4.84
CA GLU A 316 14.40 -20.78 3.97
C GLU A 316 13.67 -21.89 4.73
N GLU A 317 14.38 -22.60 5.62
CA GLU A 317 13.78 -23.62 6.47
C GLU A 317 12.78 -23.02 7.46
N CYS A 318 13.03 -21.80 7.97
CA CYS A 318 12.14 -21.11 8.89
C CYS A 318 10.87 -20.65 8.17
N VAL A 319 11.01 -20.03 7.00
CA VAL A 319 9.89 -19.58 6.15
C VAL A 319 9.01 -20.75 5.71
N GLU A 320 9.60 -21.89 5.31
CA GLU A 320 8.82 -23.07 4.93
C GLU A 320 7.96 -23.58 6.10
N LYS A 321 8.52 -23.57 7.32
CA LYS A 321 7.82 -24.04 8.52
C LYS A 321 6.74 -23.06 8.97
N SER A 322 7.00 -21.75 8.96
CA SER A 322 6.01 -20.74 9.34
C SER A 322 4.81 -20.80 8.40
N SER A 323 5.06 -20.84 7.08
CA SER A 323 4.02 -20.97 6.05
C SER A 323 3.10 -22.18 6.28
N HIS A 324 3.67 -23.34 6.63
CA HIS A 324 2.86 -24.53 6.94
C HIS A 324 1.99 -24.32 8.20
N LEU A 325 2.52 -23.68 9.24
CA LEU A 325 1.75 -23.41 10.46
C LEU A 325 0.61 -22.43 10.19
N GLU A 326 0.91 -21.32 9.50
CA GLU A 326 -0.03 -20.26 9.17
C GLU A 326 -1.22 -20.73 8.32
N SER A 327 -1.02 -21.76 7.48
CA SER A 327 -2.07 -22.34 6.64
C SER A 327 -3.33 -22.79 7.40
N ILE A 328 -3.24 -23.04 8.72
CA ILE A 328 -4.37 -23.46 9.56
C ILE A 328 -4.55 -22.56 10.80
N LEU A 329 -3.65 -21.61 11.06
CA LEU A 329 -3.65 -20.79 12.26
C LEU A 329 -4.97 -20.03 12.46
N TYR A 330 -5.45 -19.38 11.39
CA TYR A 330 -6.70 -18.62 11.39
C TYR A 330 -7.93 -19.52 11.58
N GLU A 331 -7.94 -20.70 10.95
CA GLU A 331 -8.98 -21.72 11.14
C GLU A 331 -9.03 -22.20 12.60
N ILE A 332 -7.87 -22.40 13.23
CA ILE A 332 -7.80 -22.80 14.64
C ILE A 332 -8.47 -21.77 15.54
N ARG A 333 -8.13 -20.48 15.35
CA ARG A 333 -8.68 -19.39 16.14
C ARG A 333 -10.18 -19.22 15.94
N SER A 334 -10.69 -19.43 14.72
CA SER A 334 -12.12 -19.29 14.43
C SER A 334 -12.94 -20.49 14.90
N SER A 335 -12.45 -21.71 14.65
CA SER A 335 -13.24 -22.95 14.75
C SER A 335 -13.09 -23.67 16.10
N TYR A 336 -11.97 -23.49 16.80
CA TYR A 336 -11.65 -24.22 18.04
C TYR A 336 -11.56 -23.31 19.28
N LYS A 337 -12.33 -22.22 19.31
CA LYS A 337 -12.36 -21.26 20.44
C LYS A 337 -12.58 -21.93 21.79
N LYS A 338 -13.48 -22.92 21.86
CA LYS A 338 -13.79 -23.64 23.10
C LYS A 338 -12.60 -24.47 23.58
N GLU A 339 -11.98 -25.23 22.68
CA GLU A 339 -10.84 -26.09 22.98
C GLU A 339 -9.60 -25.28 23.37
N LEU A 340 -9.40 -24.11 22.77
CA LEU A 340 -8.35 -23.17 23.15
C LEU A 340 -8.55 -22.65 24.59
N MET A 341 -9.79 -22.32 24.96
CA MET A 341 -10.10 -21.90 26.34
C MET A 341 -9.91 -23.06 27.34
N GLU A 342 -10.34 -24.26 26.99
CA GLU A 342 -10.20 -25.45 27.85
C GLU A 342 -8.74 -25.90 28.04
N THR A 343 -7.86 -25.60 27.09
CA THR A 343 -6.42 -25.90 27.17
C THR A 343 -5.59 -24.75 27.75
N GLY A 344 -6.18 -23.56 27.94
CA GLY A 344 -5.47 -22.36 28.38
C GLY A 344 -4.59 -21.72 27.30
N LEU A 345 -4.76 -22.10 26.04
CA LEU A 345 -3.93 -21.66 24.90
C LEU A 345 -4.52 -20.46 24.15
N ALA A 346 -5.69 -19.94 24.57
CA ALA A 346 -6.38 -18.87 23.86
C ALA A 346 -5.53 -17.59 23.67
N GLY A 347 -4.82 -17.14 24.72
CA GLY A 347 -3.91 -15.99 24.63
C GLY A 347 -2.72 -16.26 23.72
N GLN A 348 -2.10 -17.43 23.87
CA GLN A 348 -0.94 -17.81 23.04
C GLN A 348 -1.28 -17.90 21.55
N PHE A 349 -2.44 -18.44 21.18
CA PHE A 349 -2.88 -18.48 19.79
C PHE A 349 -3.32 -17.10 19.26
N HIS A 350 -3.76 -16.20 20.13
CA HIS A 350 -3.96 -14.79 19.75
C HIS A 350 -2.61 -14.15 19.39
N ASP A 351 -1.60 -14.33 20.24
CA ASP A 351 -0.24 -13.82 19.97
C ASP A 351 0.37 -14.43 18.71
N PHE A 352 0.13 -15.72 18.42
CA PHE A 352 0.57 -16.31 17.14
C PHE A 352 -0.03 -15.60 15.92
N VAL A 353 -1.30 -15.19 15.97
CA VAL A 353 -1.92 -14.45 14.86
C VAL A 353 -1.30 -13.06 14.73
N LEU A 354 -1.05 -12.38 15.84
CA LEU A 354 -0.34 -11.09 15.83
C LEU A 354 1.07 -11.23 15.25
N VAL A 355 1.83 -12.24 15.70
CA VAL A 355 3.18 -12.52 15.19
C VAL A 355 3.16 -12.84 13.69
N ALA A 356 2.23 -13.67 13.21
CA ALA A 356 2.09 -13.98 11.79
C ALA A 356 1.80 -12.71 10.96
N ASN A 357 0.95 -11.81 11.46
CA ASN A 357 0.66 -10.53 10.79
C ASN A 357 1.87 -9.59 10.81
N LEU A 358 2.55 -9.46 11.95
CA LEU A 358 3.73 -8.60 12.13
C LEU A 358 4.91 -9.01 11.26
N LEU A 359 5.11 -10.32 11.05
CA LEU A 359 6.17 -10.89 10.21
C LEU A 359 5.73 -11.12 8.76
N SER A 360 4.53 -10.66 8.38
CA SER A 360 4.06 -10.76 6.99
C SER A 360 4.63 -9.65 6.12
N ASP A 361 4.50 -9.80 4.80
CA ASP A 361 4.87 -8.77 3.83
C ASP A 361 4.01 -7.48 3.97
N SER A 362 2.92 -7.51 4.75
CA SER A 362 2.05 -6.35 4.99
C SER A 362 2.45 -5.61 6.27
N LEU A 363 3.52 -4.80 6.19
CA LEU A 363 4.08 -4.10 7.36
C LEU A 363 3.06 -3.24 8.14
N PHE A 364 2.13 -2.61 7.42
CA PHE A 364 1.12 -1.70 7.96
C PHE A 364 -0.25 -2.34 8.18
N ILE A 365 -0.34 -3.69 8.22
CA ILE A 365 -1.60 -4.41 8.45
C ILE A 365 -2.30 -3.97 9.74
N ASP A 366 -3.62 -3.77 9.70
CA ASP A 366 -4.37 -3.46 10.90
C ASP A 366 -4.49 -4.70 11.81
N LEU A 367 -3.86 -4.64 12.98
CA LEU A 367 -3.85 -5.75 13.94
C LEU A 367 -5.18 -5.90 14.70
N SER A 368 -6.03 -4.87 14.68
CA SER A 368 -7.32 -4.83 15.41
C SER A 368 -8.43 -5.66 14.74
N VAL A 369 -8.37 -5.84 13.42
CA VAL A 369 -9.45 -6.44 12.61
C VAL A 369 -9.41 -7.98 12.59
N SER A 370 -8.40 -8.60 13.21
CA SER A 370 -8.25 -10.05 13.18
C SER A 370 -9.35 -10.76 14.00
N GLY A 371 -10.47 -11.13 13.38
CA GLY A 371 -11.44 -12.10 13.92
C GLY A 371 -12.84 -11.59 14.27
N GLU A 372 -13.30 -10.45 13.73
CA GLU A 372 -14.72 -10.07 13.78
C GLU A 372 -15.54 -10.87 12.75
N GLU A 373 -16.83 -11.10 13.05
CA GLU A 373 -17.76 -11.70 12.09
C GLU A 373 -17.97 -10.73 10.93
N GLU A 374 -17.74 -11.17 9.69
CA GLU A 374 -17.95 -10.34 8.50
C GLU A 374 -19.43 -9.92 8.42
N GLU A 375 -19.70 -8.65 8.73
CA GLU A 375 -21.01 -8.06 8.52
C GLU A 375 -21.25 -7.87 7.02
N LYS A 376 -22.46 -8.24 6.57
CA LYS A 376 -22.85 -8.07 5.17
C LYS A 376 -23.27 -6.63 4.86
N ALA A 377 -22.86 -6.15 3.69
CA ALA A 377 -23.27 -4.87 3.13
C ALA A 377 -24.69 -4.98 2.56
N ASP A 378 -25.69 -4.76 3.41
CA ASP A 378 -27.08 -4.73 2.97
C ASP A 378 -27.40 -3.53 2.04
N LEU A 379 -28.55 -3.59 1.37
CA LEU A 379 -29.00 -2.54 0.45
C LEU A 379 -29.09 -1.14 1.11
N SER A 380 -29.41 -1.06 2.41
CA SER A 380 -29.52 0.21 3.11
C SER A 380 -28.15 0.84 3.36
N TYR A 381 -27.16 0.01 3.70
CA TYR A 381 -25.78 0.40 3.88
C TYR A 381 -25.17 0.89 2.56
N VAL A 382 -25.31 0.10 1.49
CA VAL A 382 -24.82 0.48 0.15
C VAL A 382 -25.39 1.82 -0.31
N ARG A 383 -26.70 2.05 -0.11
CA ARG A 383 -27.35 3.32 -0.48
C ARG A 383 -26.81 4.49 0.34
N LYS A 384 -26.68 4.32 1.66
CA LYS A 384 -26.13 5.35 2.55
C LYS A 384 -24.71 5.74 2.10
N CYS A 385 -23.83 4.77 1.89
CA CYS A 385 -22.47 5.01 1.43
C CYS A 385 -22.43 5.69 0.06
N THR A 386 -23.33 5.30 -0.86
CA THR A 386 -23.46 5.94 -2.18
C THR A 386 -23.83 7.41 -2.05
N ASP A 387 -24.85 7.73 -1.27
CA ASP A 387 -25.33 9.10 -1.08
C ASP A 387 -24.26 9.98 -0.40
N GLU A 388 -23.57 9.46 0.60
CA GLU A 388 -22.47 10.14 1.28
C GLU A 388 -21.33 10.47 0.30
N LEU A 389 -20.83 9.47 -0.44
CA LEU A 389 -19.74 9.65 -1.39
C LEU A 389 -20.10 10.63 -2.52
N VAL A 390 -21.31 10.53 -3.08
CA VAL A 390 -21.78 11.45 -4.13
C VAL A 390 -21.87 12.89 -3.61
N ASN A 391 -22.31 13.09 -2.37
CA ASN A 391 -22.37 14.42 -1.76
C ASN A 391 -20.96 15.00 -1.52
N GLU A 392 -20.03 14.21 -0.99
CA GLU A 392 -18.63 14.57 -0.80
C GLU A 392 -17.99 15.00 -2.13
N LEU A 393 -18.11 14.17 -3.17
CA LEU A 393 -17.61 14.46 -4.51
C LEU A 393 -18.24 15.70 -5.12
N SER A 394 -19.57 15.84 -5.02
CA SER A 394 -20.27 17.01 -5.58
C SER A 394 -19.78 18.32 -4.96
N LYS A 395 -19.51 18.32 -3.64
CA LYS A 395 -18.92 19.45 -2.93
C LYS A 395 -17.50 19.72 -3.44
N LYS A 396 -16.61 18.73 -3.43
CA LYS A 396 -15.20 18.89 -3.88
C LYS A 396 -15.11 19.39 -5.33
N LEU A 397 -15.84 18.75 -6.25
CA LEU A 397 -15.84 19.16 -7.67
C LEU A 397 -16.44 20.56 -7.90
N SER A 398 -17.17 21.12 -6.95
CA SER A 398 -17.66 22.51 -7.05
C SER A 398 -16.62 23.55 -6.65
N GLN A 399 -15.60 23.16 -5.89
CA GLN A 399 -14.59 24.04 -5.30
C GLN A 399 -13.29 24.09 -6.09
N VAL A 400 -13.03 23.11 -6.94
CA VAL A 400 -11.79 23.02 -7.74
C VAL A 400 -11.96 23.54 -9.17
N SER A 401 -10.85 23.99 -9.76
CA SER A 401 -10.79 24.45 -11.16
C SER A 401 -11.12 23.32 -12.15
N LYS A 402 -11.43 23.68 -13.40
CA LYS A 402 -11.80 22.69 -14.43
C LYS A 402 -10.69 21.65 -14.70
N PRO A 403 -9.39 21.99 -14.75
CA PRO A 403 -8.33 20.99 -14.90
C PRO A 403 -8.29 19.99 -13.74
N VAL A 404 -8.35 20.47 -12.50
CA VAL A 404 -8.34 19.61 -11.29
C VAL A 404 -9.58 18.72 -11.25
N LYS A 405 -10.75 19.26 -11.62
CA LYS A 405 -11.99 18.48 -11.76
C LYS A 405 -11.84 17.32 -12.72
N LYS A 406 -11.24 17.55 -13.90
CA LYS A 406 -10.98 16.48 -14.88
C LYS A 406 -10.03 15.43 -14.32
N ALA A 407 -8.98 15.85 -13.60
CA ALA A 407 -8.02 14.94 -12.97
C ALA A 407 -8.70 14.02 -11.94
N ILE A 408 -9.45 14.58 -10.99
CA ILE A 408 -10.24 13.80 -10.01
C ILE A 408 -11.16 12.81 -10.73
N MET A 409 -11.90 13.27 -11.75
CA MET A 409 -12.81 12.39 -12.47
C MET A 409 -12.07 11.25 -13.20
N GLY A 410 -10.90 11.53 -13.80
CA GLY A 410 -10.07 10.53 -14.48
C GLY A 410 -9.52 9.48 -13.51
N LEU A 411 -8.95 9.92 -12.40
CA LEU A 411 -8.42 9.04 -11.35
C LEU A 411 -9.50 8.18 -10.71
N VAL A 412 -10.69 8.74 -10.43
CA VAL A 412 -11.82 7.95 -9.92
C VAL A 412 -12.26 6.89 -10.94
N LEU A 413 -12.36 7.25 -12.23
CA LEU A 413 -12.77 6.31 -13.28
C LEU A 413 -11.82 5.13 -13.42
N GLU A 414 -10.52 5.34 -13.23
CA GLU A 414 -9.50 4.27 -13.22
C GLU A 414 -9.80 3.20 -12.14
N LYS A 415 -10.30 3.64 -10.98
CA LYS A 415 -10.61 2.73 -9.85
C LYS A 415 -11.94 2.01 -10.02
N LEU A 416 -12.87 2.55 -10.81
CA LEU A 416 -14.18 1.92 -11.00
C LEU A 416 -14.07 0.57 -11.73
N PRO A 417 -14.92 -0.41 -11.39
CA PRO A 417 -15.08 -1.62 -12.18
C PRO A 417 -15.40 -1.31 -13.64
N LEU A 418 -14.72 -1.98 -14.56
CA LEU A 418 -14.99 -1.86 -15.99
C LEU A 418 -16.37 -2.45 -16.31
N THR A 419 -17.17 -1.72 -17.08
CA THR A 419 -18.52 -2.14 -17.50
C THR A 419 -18.59 -2.57 -18.96
N PHE A 420 -17.44 -2.72 -19.63
CA PHE A 420 -17.37 -3.09 -21.04
C PHE A 420 -17.70 -4.57 -21.24
N GLN A 421 -18.51 -4.89 -22.24
CA GLN A 421 -18.93 -6.26 -22.53
C GLN A 421 -17.97 -6.99 -23.47
N ASN A 422 -17.22 -6.25 -24.30
CA ASN A 422 -16.31 -6.81 -25.31
C ASN A 422 -15.19 -5.81 -25.67
N SER A 423 -14.21 -6.28 -26.44
CA SER A 423 -13.06 -5.50 -26.90
C SER A 423 -13.46 -4.32 -27.78
N ASP A 424 -14.49 -4.47 -28.60
CA ASP A 424 -14.94 -3.44 -29.53
C ASP A 424 -15.44 -2.21 -28.77
N GLU A 425 -16.18 -2.40 -27.67
CA GLU A 425 -16.64 -1.30 -26.82
C GLU A 425 -15.47 -0.51 -26.20
N VAL A 426 -14.37 -1.18 -25.86
CA VAL A 426 -13.17 -0.53 -25.32
C VAL A 426 -12.50 0.32 -26.41
N LEU A 427 -12.30 -0.26 -27.60
CA LEU A 427 -11.67 0.44 -28.73
C LEU A 427 -12.53 1.62 -29.22
N ASP A 428 -13.84 1.46 -29.26
CA ASP A 428 -14.77 2.53 -29.60
C ASP A 428 -14.74 3.64 -28.55
N TYR A 429 -14.67 3.30 -27.26
CA TYR A 429 -14.51 4.30 -26.21
C TYR A 429 -13.22 5.11 -26.39
N ILE A 430 -12.10 4.45 -26.67
CA ILE A 430 -10.82 5.12 -26.95
C ILE A 430 -10.95 6.01 -28.18
N ARG A 431 -11.48 5.50 -29.29
CA ARG A 431 -11.63 6.27 -30.53
C ARG A 431 -12.48 7.52 -30.31
N VAL A 432 -13.62 7.39 -29.64
CA VAL A 432 -14.52 8.53 -29.37
C VAL A 432 -13.87 9.56 -28.45
N ASN A 433 -13.23 9.14 -27.37
CA ASN A 433 -12.79 10.07 -26.32
C ASN A 433 -11.34 10.56 -26.48
N LEU A 434 -10.45 9.74 -27.02
CA LEU A 434 -9.06 10.15 -27.30
C LEU A 434 -8.94 10.73 -28.71
N MET A 435 -9.37 10.00 -29.74
CA MET A 435 -9.22 10.48 -31.12
C MET A 435 -10.17 11.64 -31.41
N GLY A 436 -11.38 11.60 -30.84
CA GLY A 436 -12.35 12.69 -30.91
C GLY A 436 -12.03 13.92 -30.04
N CYS A 437 -10.98 13.89 -29.21
CA CYS A 437 -10.63 15.00 -28.33
C CYS A 437 -10.28 16.27 -29.14
N GLN A 438 -10.97 17.37 -28.82
CA GLN A 438 -10.81 18.65 -29.53
C GLN A 438 -9.67 19.51 -28.97
N ASP A 439 -9.26 19.26 -27.72
CA ASP A 439 -8.07 19.89 -27.17
C ASP A 439 -6.84 19.17 -27.73
N LYS A 440 -6.21 19.79 -28.73
CA LYS A 440 -5.05 19.22 -29.43
C LYS A 440 -3.85 19.00 -28.51
N ALA A 441 -3.67 19.85 -27.50
CA ALA A 441 -2.55 19.73 -26.57
C ALA A 441 -2.78 18.53 -25.65
N GLU A 442 -3.97 18.46 -25.05
CA GLU A 442 -4.38 17.31 -24.23
C GLU A 442 -4.31 16.01 -25.05
N LYS A 443 -4.88 15.98 -26.26
CA LYS A 443 -4.81 14.82 -27.16
C LYS A 443 -3.36 14.38 -27.42
N CYS A 444 -2.48 15.32 -27.76
CA CYS A 444 -1.09 15.00 -28.07
C CYS A 444 -0.35 14.44 -26.84
N VAL A 445 -0.57 15.02 -25.65
CA VAL A 445 0.00 14.50 -24.40
C VAL A 445 -0.41 13.05 -24.18
N VAL A 446 -1.72 12.75 -24.25
CA VAL A 446 -2.19 11.37 -24.01
C VAL A 446 -1.62 10.39 -25.02
N LEU A 447 -1.57 10.78 -26.30
CA LEU A 447 -0.99 9.94 -27.34
C LEU A 447 0.50 9.65 -27.09
N THR A 448 1.25 10.65 -26.64
CA THR A 448 2.66 10.49 -26.27
C THR A 448 2.81 9.59 -25.04
N MET A 449 2.12 9.89 -23.94
CA MET A 449 2.18 9.11 -22.70
C MET A 449 1.84 7.63 -22.92
N LEU A 450 0.78 7.33 -23.67
CA LEU A 450 0.39 5.95 -23.96
C LEU A 450 1.40 5.25 -24.88
N ALA A 451 2.01 5.97 -25.83
CA ALA A 451 3.06 5.39 -26.68
C ALA A 451 4.33 5.09 -25.89
N ASP A 452 4.72 5.97 -24.98
CA ASP A 452 5.87 5.77 -24.10
C ASP A 452 5.64 4.59 -23.16
N LEU A 453 4.46 4.50 -22.53
CA LEU A 453 4.04 3.35 -21.71
C LEU A 453 4.16 2.01 -22.47
N ILE A 454 3.68 1.98 -23.72
CA ILE A 454 3.73 0.76 -24.55
C ILE A 454 5.17 0.41 -24.93
N ARG A 455 6.00 1.41 -25.24
CA ARG A 455 7.42 1.21 -25.56
C ARG A 455 8.18 0.68 -24.35
N GLU A 456 7.99 1.28 -23.19
CA GLU A 456 8.62 0.85 -21.94
C GLU A 456 8.26 -0.60 -21.64
N GLU A 457 7.00 -1.01 -21.73
CA GLU A 457 6.66 -2.42 -21.47
C GLU A 457 7.36 -3.39 -22.46
N GLN A 458 7.51 -3.00 -23.73
CA GLN A 458 8.20 -3.80 -24.74
C GLN A 458 9.72 -3.91 -24.54
N GLU A 459 10.35 -2.95 -23.87
CA GLU A 459 11.79 -3.00 -23.57
C GLU A 459 12.13 -3.97 -22.42
N TRP A 460 11.14 -4.31 -21.59
CA TRP A 460 11.31 -5.15 -20.41
C TRP A 460 10.79 -6.59 -20.60
N THR A 461 10.15 -6.89 -21.73
CA THR A 461 9.70 -8.24 -22.15
C THR A 461 10.53 -8.79 -23.29
#